data_AF-A0A257WAL4-F1
#
_entry.id   AF-A0A257WAL4-F1
#
_cell.length_a   1.000
_cell.length_b   1.000
_cell.length_c   1.000
_cell.angle_alpha   90.00
_cell.angle_beta   90.00
_cell.angle_gamma   90.00
#
_symmetry.space_group_name_H-M   'P 1'
#
loop_
_entity.id
_entity.type
_entity.pdbx_description
1 polymer ?
#
loop_
_entity_poly.entity_id
_entity_poly.type
_entity_poly.pdbx_seq_one_letter_code
_entity_poly.pdbx_strand_id
1 'polypeptide(L)'
;MRLIAAFFKLVRLPNLLFIALTQVLFQYCIYLPIYGDNVQGNDTLRFFLIVLASLLIAAAGYIINDYFDINIDEVNKPERVVVDKIISRRWAIAWHFMLSVTGIGLTIIALPFFQFPHLVMANVFCVILLWFYSTNYKKTLAIGNIVISLLTAWTILIIFFSKFPLGYVYDNGVLMIDPKFFRLTFLYAAFAFIISLVREAIKDMEDLPGDSRYGCKTMPVVWGMNATRVYVTVWVIVLLAGLSILEIYVLPFRWWWPALYNLVLVI
;
A
#
# COMPACT_ATOMS: atom_id res chain seq x y z
N MET A 1 1.72 -28.98 6.19
CA MET A 1 0.81 -28.25 5.28
C MET A 1 -0.04 -27.20 5.99
N ARG A 2 -0.74 -27.51 7.10
CA ARG A 2 -1.59 -26.53 7.83
C ARG A 2 -0.85 -25.26 8.30
N LEU A 3 0.38 -25.39 8.82
CA LEU A 3 1.20 -24.24 9.26
C LEU A 3 1.60 -23.30 8.11
N ILE A 4 1.92 -23.84 6.94
CA ILE A 4 2.34 -23.05 5.77
C ILE A 4 1.14 -22.27 5.21
N ALA A 5 -0.02 -22.92 5.08
CA ALA A 5 -1.25 -22.25 4.66
C ALA A 5 -1.69 -21.17 5.66
N ALA A 6 -1.55 -21.45 6.96
CA ALA A 6 -1.80 -20.49 8.03
C ALA A 6 -0.88 -19.27 7.93
N PHE A 7 0.41 -19.47 7.65
CA PHE A 7 1.36 -18.39 7.45
C PHE A 7 1.01 -17.51 6.23
N PHE A 8 0.68 -18.11 5.08
CA PHE A 8 0.27 -17.35 3.90
C PHE A 8 -1.03 -16.56 4.09
N LYS A 9 -1.95 -17.11 4.89
CA LYS A 9 -3.17 -16.40 5.30
C LYS A 9 -2.85 -15.22 6.22
N LEU A 10 -1.93 -15.40 7.17
CA LEU A 10 -1.50 -14.37 8.12
C LEU A 10 -0.84 -13.18 7.41
N VAL A 11 0.06 -13.43 6.46
CA VAL A 11 0.72 -12.35 5.69
C VAL A 11 -0.18 -11.76 4.58
N ARG A 12 -1.42 -12.25 4.45
CA ARG A 12 -2.38 -11.83 3.42
C ARG A 12 -1.77 -11.88 2.02
N LEU A 13 -1.27 -13.05 1.63
CA LEU A 13 -0.56 -13.27 0.36
C LEU A 13 -1.21 -12.61 -0.87
N PRO A 14 -2.56 -12.65 -1.07
CA PRO A 14 -3.17 -11.98 -2.22
C PRO A 14 -2.87 -10.48 -2.28
N ASN A 15 -2.89 -9.78 -1.13
CA ASN A 15 -2.58 -8.36 -1.06
C ASN A 15 -1.11 -8.08 -1.41
N LEU A 16 -0.20 -8.94 -0.94
CA LEU A 16 1.22 -8.83 -1.28
C LEU A 16 1.46 -9.02 -2.78
N LEU A 17 0.75 -9.95 -3.42
CA LEU A 17 0.81 -10.14 -4.86
C LEU A 17 0.33 -8.89 -5.61
N PHE A 18 -0.74 -8.21 -5.17
CA PHE A 18 -1.18 -6.96 -5.77
C PHE A 18 -0.16 -5.82 -5.61
N ILE A 19 0.50 -5.71 -4.46
CA ILE A 19 1.59 -4.74 -4.26
C ILE A 19 2.72 -5.02 -5.25
N ALA A 20 3.20 -6.27 -5.31
CA ALA A 20 4.27 -6.67 -6.22
C ALA A 20 3.89 -6.40 -7.68
N LEU A 21 2.67 -6.79 -8.08
CA LEU A 21 2.17 -6.59 -9.43
C LEU A 21 2.10 -5.09 -9.77
N THR A 22 1.57 -4.27 -8.88
CA THR A 22 1.48 -2.81 -9.10
C THR A 22 2.86 -2.19 -9.26
N GLN A 23 3.82 -2.58 -8.41
CA GLN A 23 5.20 -2.11 -8.48
C GLN A 23 5.90 -2.56 -9.77
N VAL A 24 5.70 -3.80 -10.19
CA VAL A 24 6.25 -4.35 -11.45
C VAL A 24 5.64 -3.64 -12.66
N LEU A 25 4.32 -3.52 -12.73
CA LEU A 25 3.66 -2.81 -13.83
C LEU A 25 4.11 -1.34 -13.89
N PHE A 26 4.27 -0.68 -12.75
CA PHE A 26 4.78 0.69 -12.70
C PHE A 26 6.21 0.79 -13.26
N GLN A 27 7.10 -0.13 -12.89
CA GLN A 27 8.47 -0.16 -13.40
C GLN A 27 8.52 -0.43 -14.92
N TYR A 28 7.82 -1.47 -15.40
CA TYR A 28 7.95 -1.93 -16.79
C TYR A 28 7.06 -1.16 -17.78
N CYS A 29 5.90 -0.66 -17.36
CA CYS A 29 4.97 0.03 -18.24
C CYS A 29 5.09 1.55 -18.17
N ILE A 30 5.71 2.12 -17.13
CA ILE A 30 5.85 3.57 -16.96
C ILE A 30 7.32 3.99 -16.95
N TYR A 31 8.13 3.44 -16.04
CA TYR A 31 9.53 3.89 -15.91
C TYR A 31 10.39 3.52 -17.12
N LEU A 32 10.46 2.23 -17.51
CA LEU A 32 11.30 1.79 -18.63
C LEU A 32 10.93 2.45 -19.97
N PRO A 33 9.66 2.61 -20.35
CA PRO A 33 9.31 3.26 -21.63
C PRO A 33 9.64 4.77 -21.67
N ILE A 34 9.69 5.44 -20.52
CA ILE A 34 10.05 6.87 -20.44
C ILE A 34 11.56 7.05 -20.53
N TYR A 35 12.34 6.22 -19.84
CA TYR A 35 13.79 6.39 -19.73
C TYR A 35 14.60 5.59 -20.76
N GLY A 36 14.02 4.54 -21.36
CA GLY A 36 14.63 3.75 -22.44
C GLY A 36 16.02 3.26 -22.10
N ASP A 37 17.00 3.63 -22.93
CA ASP A 37 18.41 3.24 -22.77
C ASP A 37 19.15 4.00 -21.65
N ASN A 38 18.54 5.03 -21.05
CA ASN A 38 19.14 5.81 -19.96
C ASN A 38 18.97 5.17 -18.57
N VAL A 39 18.55 3.91 -18.51
CA VAL A 39 18.37 3.16 -17.26
C VAL A 39 19.72 2.74 -16.71
N GLN A 40 19.96 2.98 -15.43
CA GLN A 40 21.21 2.59 -14.77
C GLN A 40 21.38 1.06 -14.77
N GLY A 41 22.59 0.55 -15.02
CA GLY A 41 22.83 -0.90 -15.12
C GLY A 41 22.49 -1.73 -13.88
N ASN A 42 22.47 -1.13 -12.69
CA ASN A 42 22.06 -1.79 -11.43
C ASN A 42 20.58 -1.59 -11.07
N ASP A 43 19.78 -0.95 -11.93
CA ASP A 43 18.38 -0.59 -11.62
C ASP A 43 17.50 -1.81 -11.34
N THR A 44 17.64 -2.88 -12.13
CA THR A 44 16.84 -4.10 -11.99
C THR A 44 17.04 -4.77 -10.63
N LEU A 45 18.29 -4.89 -10.17
CA LEU A 45 18.61 -5.45 -8.87
C LEU A 45 18.09 -4.57 -7.73
N ARG A 46 18.31 -3.25 -7.81
CA ARG A 46 17.80 -2.29 -6.83
C ARG A 46 16.27 -2.34 -6.75
N PHE A 47 15.60 -2.36 -7.89
CA PHE A 47 14.16 -2.48 -7.98
C PHE A 47 13.66 -3.77 -7.31
N PHE A 48 14.24 -4.92 -7.63
CA PHE A 48 13.84 -6.20 -7.03
C PHE A 48 13.99 -6.18 -5.50
N LEU A 49 15.09 -5.63 -4.99
CA LEU A 49 15.32 -5.50 -3.55
C LEU A 49 14.31 -4.56 -2.88
N ILE A 50 13.92 -3.45 -3.53
CA ILE A 50 12.89 -2.52 -3.02
C ILE A 50 11.50 -3.16 -3.01
N VAL A 51 11.16 -3.92 -4.05
CA VAL A 51 9.91 -4.69 -4.10
C VAL A 51 9.89 -5.67 -2.95
N LEU A 52 10.94 -6.48 -2.80
CA LEU A 52 11.03 -7.45 -1.71
C LEU A 52 10.95 -6.77 -0.34
N ALA A 53 11.64 -5.64 -0.15
CA ALA A 53 11.55 -4.84 1.07
C ALA A 53 10.11 -4.38 1.36
N SER A 54 9.41 -3.86 0.34
CA SER A 54 8.03 -3.39 0.45
C SER A 54 7.09 -4.54 0.86
N LEU A 55 7.26 -5.72 0.26
CA LEU A 55 6.47 -6.91 0.58
C LEU A 55 6.70 -7.40 2.00
N LEU A 56 7.95 -7.41 2.48
CA LEU A 56 8.28 -7.84 3.85
C LEU A 56 7.72 -6.86 4.88
N ILE A 57 7.84 -5.54 4.64
CA ILE A 57 7.27 -4.51 5.53
C ILE A 57 5.75 -4.61 5.56
N ALA A 58 5.09 -4.77 4.41
CA ALA A 58 3.64 -4.96 4.34
C ALA A 58 3.19 -6.25 5.05
N ALA A 59 3.91 -7.36 4.85
CA ALA A 59 3.66 -8.62 5.54
C ALA A 59 3.78 -8.46 7.06
N ALA A 60 4.84 -7.79 7.53
CA ALA A 60 5.03 -7.49 8.94
C ALA A 60 3.88 -6.64 9.51
N GLY A 61 3.40 -5.66 8.73
CA GLY A 61 2.23 -4.83 9.05
C GLY A 61 0.95 -5.64 9.21
N TYR A 62 0.70 -6.61 8.32
CA TYR A 62 -0.46 -7.50 8.46
C TYR A 62 -0.37 -8.41 9.68
N ILE A 63 0.81 -8.94 9.99
CA ILE A 63 1.02 -9.79 11.17
C ILE A 63 0.74 -9.02 12.47
N ILE A 64 1.28 -7.81 12.60
CA ILE A 64 1.08 -7.01 13.82
C ILE A 64 -0.37 -6.52 13.96
N ASN A 65 -1.03 -6.23 12.83
CA ASN A 65 -2.45 -5.92 12.84
C ASN A 65 -3.27 -7.11 13.37
N ASP A 66 -3.09 -8.31 12.80
CA ASP A 66 -3.81 -9.52 13.22
C ASP A 66 -3.48 -9.91 14.68
N TYR A 67 -2.27 -9.56 15.19
CA TYR A 67 -1.89 -9.76 16.59
C TYR A 67 -2.71 -8.92 17.58
N PHE A 68 -2.98 -7.66 17.26
CA PHE A 68 -3.78 -6.78 18.12
C PHE A 68 -5.29 -7.00 17.94
N ASP A 69 -5.70 -7.49 16.76
CA ASP A 69 -7.10 -7.65 16.39
C ASP A 69 -7.72 -8.99 16.80
N ILE A 70 -6.98 -9.92 17.43
CA ILE A 70 -7.44 -11.29 17.76
C ILE A 70 -8.87 -11.30 18.33
N ASN A 71 -9.12 -10.50 19.36
CA ASN A 71 -10.42 -10.48 20.04
C ASN A 71 -11.55 -9.91 19.15
N ILE A 72 -11.24 -8.92 18.31
CA ILE A 72 -12.20 -8.29 17.40
C ILE A 72 -12.52 -9.26 16.25
N ASP A 73 -11.48 -9.87 15.67
CA ASP A 73 -11.58 -10.83 14.58
C ASP A 73 -12.25 -12.14 15.01
N GLU A 74 -12.17 -12.54 16.28
CA GLU A 74 -12.94 -13.67 16.81
C GLU A 74 -14.46 -13.43 16.74
N VAL A 75 -14.90 -12.18 16.86
CA VAL A 75 -16.31 -11.81 16.73
C VAL A 75 -16.71 -11.67 15.27
N ASN A 76 -15.92 -10.93 14.48
CA ASN A 76 -16.29 -10.61 13.10
C ASN A 76 -16.02 -11.77 12.13
N LYS A 77 -14.86 -12.43 12.25
CA LYS A 77 -14.31 -13.37 11.26
C LYS A 77 -13.59 -14.56 11.94
N PRO A 78 -14.31 -15.40 12.71
CA PRO A 78 -13.69 -16.43 13.56
C PRO A 78 -12.84 -17.47 12.80
N GLU A 79 -13.19 -17.75 11.53
CA GLU A 79 -12.45 -18.67 10.65
C GLU A 79 -11.14 -18.07 10.11
N ARG A 80 -11.02 -16.73 10.16
CA ARG A 80 -9.84 -16.00 9.69
C ARG A 80 -8.73 -15.96 10.74
N VAL A 81 -9.08 -16.04 12.02
CA VAL A 81 -8.14 -15.97 13.14
C VAL A 81 -7.13 -17.12 13.09
N VAL A 82 -5.88 -16.80 12.77
CA VAL A 82 -4.76 -17.75 12.76
C VAL A 82 -3.90 -17.62 14.01
N VAL A 83 -3.72 -16.39 14.48
CA VAL A 83 -2.97 -16.08 15.70
C VAL A 83 -3.73 -16.64 16.90
N ASP A 84 -3.01 -17.18 17.88
CA ASP A 84 -3.52 -17.87 19.08
C ASP A 84 -4.15 -19.25 18.84
N LYS A 85 -4.66 -19.53 17.63
CA LYS A 85 -5.20 -20.86 17.27
C LYS A 85 -4.15 -21.81 16.68
N ILE A 86 -3.36 -21.32 15.73
CA ILE A 86 -2.37 -22.12 15.00
C ILE A 86 -0.96 -21.58 15.23
N ILE A 87 -0.81 -20.25 15.19
CA ILE A 87 0.47 -19.57 15.40
C ILE A 87 0.42 -18.88 16.75
N SER A 88 1.39 -19.16 17.63
CA SER A 88 1.41 -18.54 18.94
C SER A 88 1.72 -17.04 18.85
N ARG A 89 1.18 -16.27 19.81
CA ARG A 89 1.42 -14.82 19.95
C ARG A 89 2.89 -14.44 19.91
N ARG A 90 3.76 -15.24 20.55
CA ARG A 90 5.22 -15.02 20.58
C ARG A 90 5.82 -15.11 19.18
N TRP A 91 5.40 -16.10 18.39
CA TRP A 91 5.86 -16.25 17.01
C TRP A 91 5.33 -15.15 16.10
N ALA A 92 4.11 -14.66 16.30
CA ALA A 92 3.58 -13.54 15.52
C ALA A 92 4.44 -12.27 15.71
N ILE A 93 4.78 -11.90 16.96
CA ILE A 93 5.68 -10.76 17.23
C ILE A 93 7.07 -11.02 16.64
N ALA A 94 7.61 -12.23 16.79
CA ALA A 94 8.92 -12.58 16.24
C ALA A 94 8.93 -12.41 14.71
N TRP A 95 7.91 -12.90 14.01
CA TRP A 95 7.76 -12.73 12.56
C TRP A 95 7.63 -11.26 12.17
N HIS A 96 6.83 -10.47 12.89
CA HIS A 96 6.74 -9.03 12.65
C HIS A 96 8.12 -8.35 12.74
N PHE A 97 8.89 -8.64 13.80
CA PHE A 97 10.22 -8.06 13.97
C PHE A 97 11.21 -8.53 12.89
N MET A 98 11.27 -9.84 12.64
CA MET A 98 12.17 -10.42 11.62
C MET A 98 11.89 -9.83 10.24
N LEU A 99 10.63 -9.81 9.80
CA LEU A 99 10.24 -9.28 8.49
C LEU A 99 10.49 -7.77 8.38
N SER A 100 10.21 -7.00 9.44
CA SER A 100 10.47 -5.56 9.45
C SER A 100 11.97 -5.25 9.35
N VAL A 101 12.79 -5.93 10.14
CA VAL A 101 14.26 -5.75 10.13
C VAL A 101 14.84 -6.19 8.79
N THR A 102 14.40 -7.33 8.24
CA THR A 102 14.84 -7.77 6.92
C THR A 102 14.40 -6.79 5.82
N GLY A 103 13.18 -6.27 5.87
CA GLY A 103 12.70 -5.26 4.91
C GLY A 103 13.51 -3.96 4.94
N ILE A 104 13.83 -3.46 6.14
CA ILE A 104 14.71 -2.29 6.30
C ILE A 104 16.13 -2.61 5.81
N GLY A 105 16.67 -3.78 6.15
CA GLY A 105 17.99 -4.23 5.69
C GLY A 105 18.09 -4.30 4.17
N LEU A 106 17.08 -4.87 3.50
CA LEU A 106 17.00 -4.90 2.04
C LEU A 106 16.88 -3.49 1.44
N THR A 107 16.17 -2.58 2.10
CA THR A 107 16.11 -1.17 1.68
C THR A 107 17.51 -0.55 1.70
N ILE A 108 18.30 -0.78 2.75
CA ILE A 108 19.67 -0.26 2.89
C ILE A 108 20.61 -0.87 1.84
N ILE A 109 20.46 -2.17 1.54
CA ILE A 109 21.25 -2.85 0.51
C ILE A 109 20.90 -2.32 -0.89
N ALA A 110 19.62 -2.09 -1.17
CA ALA A 110 19.16 -1.55 -2.45
C ALA A 110 19.56 -0.09 -2.64
N LEU A 111 19.47 0.69 -1.57
CA LEU A 111 19.61 2.14 -1.54
C LEU A 111 20.65 2.49 -0.47
N PRO A 112 21.94 2.61 -0.86
CA PRO A 112 23.00 2.92 0.08
C PRO A 112 22.66 4.16 0.91
N PHE A 113 22.76 4.04 2.24
CA PHE A 113 22.29 5.06 3.17
C PHE A 113 22.88 6.45 2.92
N PHE A 114 24.12 6.53 2.42
CA PHE A 114 24.77 7.79 2.08
C PHE A 114 24.12 8.52 0.89
N GLN A 115 23.47 7.80 -0.02
CA GLN A 115 22.82 8.36 -1.20
C GLN A 115 21.32 8.60 -1.00
N PHE A 116 20.67 7.75 -0.18
CA PHE A 116 19.22 7.75 0.02
C PHE A 116 18.81 7.67 1.50
N PRO A 117 19.37 8.51 2.41
CA PRO A 117 19.04 8.44 3.84
C PRO A 117 17.54 8.66 4.09
N HIS A 118 16.92 9.54 3.29
CA HIS A 118 15.49 9.86 3.38
C HIS A 118 14.57 8.65 3.13
N LEU A 119 14.93 7.73 2.21
CA LEU A 119 14.11 6.56 1.90
C LEU A 119 14.24 5.47 2.95
N VAL A 120 15.45 5.27 3.47
CA VAL A 120 15.66 4.35 4.59
C VAL A 120 14.88 4.85 5.81
N MET A 121 14.99 6.14 6.15
CA MET A 121 14.23 6.74 7.25
C MET A 121 12.72 6.68 7.02
N ALA A 122 12.25 6.89 5.79
CA ALA A 122 10.83 6.78 5.47
C ALA A 122 10.31 5.35 5.65
N ASN A 123 11.08 4.31 5.29
CA ASN A 123 10.68 2.92 5.54
C ASN A 123 10.71 2.54 7.02
N VAL A 124 11.68 3.05 7.79
CA VAL A 124 11.67 2.93 9.25
C VAL A 124 10.42 3.59 9.83
N PHE A 125 10.09 4.80 9.36
CA PHE A 125 8.86 5.50 9.75
C PHE A 125 7.61 4.70 9.37
N CYS A 126 7.57 4.05 8.20
CA CYS A 126 6.46 3.18 7.81
C CYS A 126 6.25 2.02 8.78
N VAL A 127 7.31 1.35 9.21
CA VAL A 127 7.24 0.26 10.21
C VAL A 127 6.68 0.79 11.53
N ILE A 128 7.17 1.94 11.99
CA ILE A 128 6.68 2.60 13.21
C ILE A 128 5.20 2.98 13.07
N LEU A 129 4.81 3.54 11.93
CA LEU A 129 3.45 3.96 11.66
C LEU A 129 2.49 2.76 11.60
N LEU A 130 2.90 1.62 11.03
CA LEU A 130 2.13 0.37 11.05
C LEU A 130 1.92 -0.17 12.46
N TRP A 131 2.92 -0.05 13.33
CA TRP A 131 2.81 -0.40 14.75
C TRP A 131 1.82 0.51 15.49
N PHE A 132 1.97 1.83 15.35
CA PHE A 132 1.06 2.81 15.97
C PHE A 132 -0.36 2.70 15.42
N TYR A 133 -0.50 2.38 14.13
CA TYR A 133 -1.79 2.10 13.52
C TYR A 133 -2.48 0.93 14.23
N SER A 134 -1.77 -0.19 14.40
CA SER A 134 -2.35 -1.42 14.95
C SER A 134 -2.67 -1.31 16.45
N THR A 135 -1.97 -0.45 17.18
CA THR A 135 -2.18 -0.24 18.62
C THR A 135 -3.23 0.82 18.94
N ASN A 136 -3.16 1.98 18.26
CA ASN A 136 -3.86 3.19 18.67
C ASN A 136 -4.77 3.76 17.57
N TYR A 137 -4.27 3.92 16.34
CA TYR A 137 -5.01 4.68 15.32
C TYR A 137 -6.19 3.93 14.71
N LYS A 138 -6.19 2.58 14.73
CA LYS A 138 -7.34 1.80 14.27
C LYS A 138 -8.63 2.11 15.05
N LYS A 139 -8.52 2.56 16.30
CA LYS A 139 -9.68 2.91 17.15
C LYS A 139 -10.23 4.31 16.88
N THR A 140 -9.69 5.03 15.90
CA THR A 140 -10.04 6.42 15.60
C THR A 140 -10.71 6.55 14.24
N LEU A 141 -11.65 7.50 14.14
CA LEU A 141 -12.67 7.58 13.10
C LEU A 141 -12.14 7.58 11.66
N ALA A 142 -11.09 8.35 11.37
CA ALA A 142 -10.57 8.49 10.00
C ALA A 142 -9.03 8.44 9.92
N ILE A 143 -8.33 8.66 11.03
CA ILE A 143 -6.86 8.76 11.03
C ILE A 143 -6.26 7.41 10.64
N GLY A 144 -6.81 6.30 11.13
CA GLY A 144 -6.37 4.96 10.73
C GLY A 144 -6.47 4.74 9.21
N ASN A 145 -7.59 5.13 8.61
CA ASN A 145 -7.87 4.91 7.19
C ASN A 145 -6.94 5.76 6.32
N ILE A 146 -6.70 7.00 6.72
CA ILE A 146 -5.73 7.89 6.06
C ILE A 146 -4.32 7.31 6.16
N VAL A 147 -3.92 6.82 7.33
CA VAL A 147 -2.58 6.23 7.55
C VAL A 147 -2.33 5.02 6.66
N ILE A 148 -3.24 4.04 6.61
CA ILE A 148 -3.08 2.89 5.69
C ILE A 148 -3.04 3.34 4.24
N SER A 149 -3.87 4.32 3.88
CA SER A 149 -3.95 4.80 2.51
C SER A 149 -2.68 5.53 2.09
N LEU A 150 -2.07 6.32 2.98
CA LEU A 150 -0.75 6.91 2.77
C LEU A 150 0.34 5.85 2.61
N LEU A 151 0.33 4.81 3.46
CA LEU A 151 1.27 3.70 3.35
C LEU A 151 1.09 2.91 2.05
N THR A 152 -0.14 2.77 1.57
CA THR A 152 -0.45 2.12 0.29
C THR A 152 0.07 2.95 -0.87
N ALA A 153 -0.16 4.27 -0.87
CA ALA A 153 0.40 5.18 -1.86
C ALA A 153 1.94 5.20 -1.82
N TRP A 154 2.53 5.08 -0.62
CA TRP A 154 3.98 5.02 -0.44
C TRP A 154 4.63 3.88 -1.21
N THR A 155 3.95 2.74 -1.39
CA THR A 155 4.48 1.61 -2.18
C THR A 155 4.80 1.98 -3.64
N ILE A 156 4.13 3.00 -4.20
CA ILE A 156 4.41 3.53 -5.53
C ILE A 156 5.46 4.65 -5.44
N LEU A 157 5.30 5.56 -4.47
CA LEU A 157 6.21 6.70 -4.28
C LEU A 157 7.65 6.26 -4.02
N ILE A 158 7.87 5.18 -3.27
CA ILE A 158 9.21 4.67 -3.00
C ILE A 158 9.95 4.28 -4.29
N ILE A 159 9.25 3.75 -5.31
CA ILE A 159 9.88 3.42 -6.60
C ILE A 159 10.33 4.70 -7.28
N PHE A 160 9.47 5.71 -7.34
CA PHE A 160 9.81 7.00 -7.92
C PHE A 160 11.02 7.64 -7.24
N PHE A 161 10.99 7.80 -5.91
CA PHE A 161 12.09 8.43 -5.19
C PHE A 161 13.37 7.59 -5.22
N SER A 162 13.27 6.26 -5.33
CA SER A 162 14.47 5.40 -5.46
C SER A 162 15.30 5.69 -6.71
N LYS A 163 14.71 6.30 -7.74
CA LYS A 163 15.41 6.66 -8.97
C LYS A 163 16.21 7.96 -8.84
N PHE A 164 15.92 8.77 -7.82
CA PHE A 164 16.50 10.11 -7.68
C PHE A 164 17.26 10.23 -6.35
N PRO A 165 18.60 10.09 -6.35
CA PRO A 165 19.40 10.31 -5.14
C PRO A 165 19.31 11.76 -4.68
N LEU A 166 19.50 11.99 -3.37
CA LEU A 166 19.35 13.33 -2.75
C LEU A 166 20.25 14.40 -3.40
N GLY A 167 21.41 14.00 -3.93
CA GLY A 167 22.35 14.90 -4.63
C GLY A 167 21.97 15.25 -6.08
N TYR A 168 21.03 14.52 -6.70
CA TYR A 168 20.61 14.75 -8.10
C TYR A 168 19.76 16.01 -8.27
N VAL A 169 19.23 16.54 -7.16
CA VAL A 169 18.39 17.75 -7.12
C VAL A 169 19.23 19.02 -7.30
N TYR A 170 20.57 18.95 -7.14
CA TYR A 170 21.42 20.13 -6.98
C TYR A 170 22.46 20.38 -8.07
N ASP A 171 22.44 19.64 -9.18
CA ASP A 171 23.27 19.98 -10.35
C ASP A 171 22.46 20.90 -11.29
N ASN A 172 22.82 22.19 -11.31
CA ASN A 172 22.24 23.26 -12.14
C ASN A 172 20.78 23.70 -11.88
N GLY A 173 20.15 23.30 -10.77
CA GLY A 173 18.85 23.84 -10.35
C GLY A 173 17.66 23.42 -11.23
N VAL A 174 17.86 22.52 -12.19
CA VAL A 174 16.80 21.93 -13.01
C VAL A 174 16.63 20.48 -12.60
N LEU A 175 15.49 20.18 -11.98
CA LEU A 175 15.07 18.83 -11.69
C LEU A 175 14.94 18.06 -13.03
N MET A 176 15.94 17.24 -13.39
CA MET A 176 15.91 16.35 -14.58
C MET A 176 14.92 15.18 -14.39
N ILE A 177 13.78 15.45 -13.77
CA ILE A 177 12.66 14.52 -13.68
C ILE A 177 11.80 14.76 -14.90
N ASP A 178 11.57 13.70 -15.68
CA ASP A 178 10.63 13.80 -16.78
C ASP A 178 9.26 14.23 -16.20
N PRO A 179 8.68 15.36 -16.64
CA PRO A 179 7.41 15.86 -16.08
C PRO A 179 6.26 14.87 -16.31
N LYS A 180 6.36 13.96 -17.28
CA LYS A 180 5.42 12.84 -17.46
C LYS A 180 5.59 11.80 -16.37
N PHE A 181 6.83 11.41 -16.04
CA PHE A 181 7.09 10.44 -14.98
C PHE A 181 6.60 10.95 -13.62
N PHE A 182 6.87 12.23 -13.30
CA PHE A 182 6.33 12.87 -12.10
C PHE A 182 4.80 12.83 -12.06
N ARG A 183 4.13 13.32 -13.12
CA ARG A 183 2.65 13.36 -13.18
C ARG A 183 2.02 11.98 -13.06
N LEU A 184 2.55 10.98 -13.77
CA LEU A 184 2.05 9.62 -13.71
C LEU A 184 2.27 9.00 -12.33
N THR A 185 3.43 9.22 -11.70
CA THR A 185 3.68 8.73 -10.34
C THR A 185 2.63 9.22 -9.36
N PHE A 186 2.42 10.54 -9.31
CA PHE A 186 1.47 11.13 -8.36
C PHE A 186 0.03 10.77 -8.69
N LEU A 187 -0.31 10.60 -9.97
CA LEU A 187 -1.62 10.11 -10.38
C LEU A 187 -1.88 8.69 -9.85
N TYR A 188 -0.94 7.75 -10.05
CA TYR A 188 -1.06 6.38 -9.57
C TYR A 188 -1.05 6.31 -8.03
N ALA A 189 -0.20 7.11 -7.37
CA ALA A 189 -0.17 7.19 -5.91
C ALA A 189 -1.46 7.77 -5.34
N ALA A 190 -2.03 8.81 -5.95
CA ALA A 190 -3.33 9.37 -5.55
C ALA A 190 -4.48 8.39 -5.76
N PHE A 191 -4.47 7.65 -6.88
CA PHE A 191 -5.44 6.59 -7.12
C PHE A 191 -5.35 5.49 -6.05
N ALA A 192 -4.14 5.00 -5.78
CA ALA A 192 -3.87 4.00 -4.73
C ALA A 192 -4.28 4.48 -3.33
N PHE A 193 -4.09 5.78 -3.04
CA PHE A 193 -4.56 6.40 -1.81
C PHE A 193 -6.09 6.37 -1.69
N ILE A 194 -6.81 6.88 -2.70
CA ILE A 194 -8.27 6.99 -2.65
C ILE A 194 -8.93 5.60 -2.62
N ILE A 195 -8.47 4.66 -3.44
CA ILE A 195 -9.04 3.29 -3.44
C ILE A 195 -8.78 2.57 -2.11
N SER A 196 -7.62 2.79 -1.48
CA SER A 196 -7.34 2.26 -0.15
C SER A 196 -8.26 2.87 0.91
N LEU A 197 -8.54 4.17 0.82
CA LEU A 197 -9.41 4.88 1.75
C LEU A 197 -10.86 4.38 1.64
N VAL A 198 -11.35 4.16 0.42
CA VAL A 198 -12.64 3.51 0.16
C VAL A 198 -12.66 2.10 0.73
N ARG A 199 -11.62 1.31 0.48
CA ARG A 199 -11.51 -0.08 0.95
C ARG A 199 -11.54 -0.16 2.48
N GLU A 200 -10.84 0.74 3.17
CA GLU A 200 -10.84 0.72 4.64
C GLU A 200 -12.20 1.15 5.20
N ALA A 201 -12.88 2.12 4.59
CA ALA A 201 -14.25 2.48 4.97
C ALA A 201 -15.26 1.33 4.78
N ILE A 202 -15.13 0.56 3.68
CA ILE A 202 -15.96 -0.65 3.45
C ILE A 202 -15.65 -1.71 4.50
N LYS A 203 -14.38 -1.89 4.86
CA LYS A 203 -13.96 -2.84 5.90
C LYS A 203 -14.52 -2.45 7.27
N ASP A 204 -14.49 -1.17 7.63
CA ASP A 204 -15.09 -0.68 8.86
C ASP A 204 -16.60 -0.99 8.90
N MET A 205 -17.30 -0.91 7.77
CA MET A 205 -18.73 -1.27 7.68
C MET A 205 -18.97 -2.77 7.90
N GLU A 206 -18.08 -3.63 7.40
CA GLU A 206 -18.13 -5.08 7.59
C GLU A 206 -17.81 -5.46 9.06
N ASP A 207 -16.86 -4.77 9.68
CA ASP A 207 -16.34 -5.07 11.02
C ASP A 207 -17.14 -4.41 12.16
N LEU A 208 -18.28 -3.76 11.84
CA LEU A 208 -19.14 -3.01 12.77
C LEU A 208 -19.52 -3.79 14.05
N PRO A 209 -19.94 -5.07 14.01
CA PRO A 209 -20.36 -5.78 15.23
C PRO A 209 -19.24 -5.91 16.28
N GLY A 210 -18.03 -6.26 15.83
CA GLY A 210 -16.84 -6.35 16.68
C GLY A 210 -16.37 -4.98 17.15
N ASP A 211 -16.33 -3.99 16.25
CA ASP A 211 -15.89 -2.63 16.58
C ASP A 211 -16.77 -1.97 17.64
N SER A 212 -18.10 -2.15 17.54
CA SER A 212 -19.04 -1.63 18.53
C SER A 212 -18.89 -2.32 19.89
N ARG A 213 -18.54 -3.62 19.91
CA ARG A 213 -18.36 -4.40 21.16
C ARG A 213 -17.08 -4.01 21.90
N TYR A 214 -16.01 -3.67 21.17
CA TYR A 214 -14.70 -3.30 21.71
C TYR A 214 -14.48 -1.78 21.78
N GLY A 215 -15.53 -0.97 21.59
CA GLY A 215 -15.51 0.48 21.80
C GLY A 215 -14.66 1.25 20.78
N CYS A 216 -14.49 0.72 19.57
CA CYS A 216 -13.78 1.38 18.49
C CYS A 216 -14.64 2.51 17.91
N LYS A 217 -14.03 3.68 17.66
CA LYS A 217 -14.74 4.85 17.13
C LYS A 217 -14.57 4.94 15.61
N THR A 218 -14.95 3.90 14.87
CA THR A 218 -14.87 3.88 13.39
C THR A 218 -15.98 4.71 12.74
N MET A 219 -15.84 5.04 11.45
CA MET A 219 -16.84 5.79 10.69
C MET A 219 -18.28 5.27 10.86
N PRO A 220 -18.57 3.96 10.66
CA PRO A 220 -19.95 3.46 10.76
C PRO A 220 -20.47 3.42 12.19
N VAL A 221 -19.60 3.35 13.21
CA VAL A 221 -19.99 3.44 14.62
C VAL A 221 -20.41 4.87 14.99
N VAL A 222 -19.68 5.88 14.53
CA VAL A 222 -19.90 7.28 14.93
C VAL A 222 -20.88 8.03 14.01
N TRP A 223 -20.74 7.87 12.69
CA TRP A 223 -21.59 8.54 11.70
C TRP A 223 -22.82 7.72 11.31
N GLY A 224 -22.82 6.42 11.65
CA GLY A 224 -23.85 5.48 11.24
C GLY A 224 -23.65 4.94 9.83
N MET A 225 -24.26 3.78 9.57
CA MET A 225 -24.12 3.02 8.32
C MET A 225 -24.47 3.83 7.06
N ASN A 226 -25.50 4.68 7.12
CA ASN A 226 -25.96 5.45 5.96
C ASN A 226 -24.94 6.51 5.55
N ALA A 227 -24.36 7.24 6.51
CA ALA A 227 -23.36 8.26 6.23
C ALA A 227 -22.06 7.64 5.69
N THR A 228 -21.61 6.52 6.24
CA THR A 228 -20.44 5.80 5.72
C THR A 228 -20.68 5.27 4.31
N ARG A 229 -21.90 4.79 4.00
CA ARG A 229 -22.26 4.38 2.64
C ARG A 229 -22.19 5.55 1.66
N VAL A 230 -22.73 6.72 2.03
CA VAL A 230 -22.63 7.93 1.18
C VAL A 230 -21.16 8.32 0.96
N TYR A 231 -20.34 8.30 2.01
CA TYR A 231 -18.90 8.57 1.91
C TYR A 231 -18.21 7.63 0.91
N VAL A 232 -18.45 6.32 1.03
CA VAL A 232 -17.92 5.31 0.10
C VAL A 232 -18.39 5.59 -1.32
N THR A 233 -19.69 5.81 -1.53
CA THR A 233 -20.27 6.08 -2.85
C THR A 233 -19.67 7.33 -3.50
N VAL A 234 -19.51 8.42 -2.75
CA VAL A 234 -18.91 9.67 -3.26
C VAL A 234 -17.49 9.42 -3.77
N TRP A 235 -16.65 8.76 -2.99
CA TRP A 235 -15.27 8.48 -3.40
C TRP A 235 -15.17 7.48 -4.55
N VAL A 236 -16.07 6.49 -4.63
CA VAL A 236 -16.17 5.61 -5.79
C VAL A 236 -16.55 6.41 -7.05
N ILE A 237 -17.51 7.33 -6.96
CA ILE A 237 -17.87 8.20 -8.09
C ILE A 237 -16.67 9.08 -8.51
N VAL A 238 -15.91 9.61 -7.56
CA VAL A 238 -14.69 10.37 -7.85
C VAL A 238 -13.65 9.53 -8.60
N LEU A 239 -13.46 8.26 -8.19
CA LEU A 239 -12.56 7.33 -8.88
C LEU A 239 -13.04 7.03 -10.31
N LEU A 240 -14.33 6.72 -10.47
CA LEU A 240 -14.93 6.44 -11.78
C LEU A 240 -14.84 7.66 -12.70
N ALA A 241 -15.16 8.86 -12.22
CA ALA A 241 -15.03 10.09 -12.98
C ALA A 241 -13.57 10.36 -13.39
N GLY A 242 -12.62 10.12 -12.47
CA GLY A 242 -11.19 10.23 -12.77
C GLY A 242 -10.74 9.26 -13.88
N LEU A 243 -11.22 8.01 -13.83
CA LEU A 243 -10.97 7.02 -14.88
C LEU A 243 -11.60 7.42 -16.21
N SER A 244 -12.84 7.92 -16.21
CA SER A 244 -13.51 8.39 -17.44
C SER A 244 -12.77 9.57 -18.08
N ILE A 245 -12.28 10.53 -17.29
CA ILE A 245 -11.48 11.66 -17.79
C ILE A 245 -10.17 11.16 -18.41
N LEU A 246 -9.50 10.21 -17.75
CA LEU A 246 -8.28 9.60 -18.27
C LEU A 246 -8.53 8.88 -19.59
N GLU A 247 -9.65 8.17 -19.70
CA GLU A 247 -10.04 7.49 -20.93
C GLU A 247 -10.24 8.48 -22.08
N ILE A 248 -11.01 9.55 -21.86
CA ILE A 248 -11.22 10.61 -22.86
C ILE A 248 -9.88 11.24 -23.29
N TYR A 249 -8.95 11.44 -22.35
CA TYR A 249 -7.62 11.97 -22.64
C TYR A 249 -6.76 11.00 -23.49
N VAL A 250 -6.96 9.71 -23.32
CA VAL A 250 -6.17 8.65 -23.97
C VAL A 250 -6.73 8.28 -25.36
N LEU A 251 -8.03 8.49 -25.63
CA LEU A 251 -8.67 8.21 -26.93
C LEU A 251 -7.94 8.82 -28.15
N PRO A 252 -7.46 10.09 -28.12
CA PRO A 252 -6.70 10.67 -29.24
C PRO A 252 -5.41 9.90 -29.59
N PHE A 253 -4.83 9.17 -28.64
CA PHE A 253 -3.62 8.35 -28.84
C PHE A 253 -3.92 6.99 -29.50
N ARG A 254 -5.17 6.74 -29.90
CA ARG A 254 -5.64 5.50 -30.56
C ARG A 254 -5.48 4.24 -29.70
N TRP A 255 -5.51 4.36 -28.38
CA TRP A 255 -5.47 3.23 -27.45
C TRP A 255 -6.88 2.65 -27.25
N TRP A 256 -7.48 2.18 -28.35
CA TRP A 256 -8.87 1.70 -28.37
C TRP A 256 -9.09 0.46 -27.51
N TRP A 257 -8.11 -0.46 -27.46
CA TRP A 257 -8.22 -1.69 -26.66
C TRP A 257 -8.21 -1.43 -25.15
N PRO A 258 -7.26 -0.63 -24.59
CA PRO A 258 -7.33 -0.23 -23.18
C PRO A 258 -8.60 0.56 -22.82
N ALA A 259 -9.06 1.45 -23.71
CA ALA A 259 -10.28 2.21 -23.49
C ALA A 259 -11.51 1.29 -23.43
N LEU A 260 -11.66 0.39 -24.40
CA LEU A 260 -12.77 -0.58 -24.42
C LEU A 260 -12.75 -1.49 -23.18
N TYR A 261 -11.57 -1.95 -22.76
CA TYR A 261 -11.42 -2.74 -21.54
C TYR A 261 -11.93 -1.97 -20.31
N ASN A 262 -11.52 -0.71 -20.15
CA ASN A 262 -11.92 0.12 -19.02
C ASN A 262 -13.42 0.40 -19.00
N LEU A 263 -14.00 0.71 -20.16
CA LEU A 263 -15.42 1.03 -20.31
C LEU A 263 -16.34 -0.18 -20.08
N VAL A 264 -15.90 -1.40 -20.40
CA VAL A 264 -16.75 -2.61 -20.30
C VAL A 264 -16.60 -3.33 -18.97
N LEU A 265 -15.39 -3.32 -18.38
CA LEU A 265 -15.07 -4.15 -17.21
C LEU A 265 -14.84 -3.37 -15.92
N VAL A 266 -14.64 -2.06 -15.99
CA VAL A 266 -14.25 -1.24 -14.81
C VAL A 266 -15.30 -0.18 -14.47
N ILE A 267 -15.80 0.55 -15.47
CA ILE A 267 -16.85 1.59 -15.31
C ILE A 267 -18.23 0.93 -15.42
#